data_AF-A0A8S3GDG9-F1
#
_entry.id   AF-A0A8S3GDG9-F1
#
_cell.length_a   1.000
_cell.length_b   1.000
_cell.length_c   1.000
_cell.angle_alpha   90.00
_cell.angle_beta   90.00
_cell.angle_gamma   90.00
#
_symmetry.space_group_name_H-M   'P 1'
#
loop_
_entity.id
_entity.type
_entity.pdbx_description
1 polymer ?
#
loop_
_entity_poly.entity_id
_entity_poly.type
_entity_poly.pdbx_seq_one_letter_code
_entity_poly.pdbx_strand_id
1 'polypeptide(L)'
;MSLDQLKKILPLNHYLYAVIYKHIGEAYWLNKEYHCSLKYFQQASTILESSDEFRTKYNILLADVYELIALTYFLIKDYREAVLANKKAIKLNLNPLRYRFYQAVWDCGESYFYLNDFDQAYEYYQKALD
;
A
#
# COMPACT_ATOMS: atom_id res chain seq x y z
N MET A 1 -6.52 8.89 -23.36
CA MET A 1 -5.07 8.77 -23.59
C MET A 1 -4.63 7.42 -23.05
N SER A 2 -4.01 6.56 -23.88
CA SER A 2 -3.60 5.21 -23.46
C SER A 2 -2.22 5.20 -22.79
N LEU A 3 -1.91 4.15 -22.03
CA LEU A 3 -0.60 3.96 -21.39
C LEU A 3 0.56 4.03 -22.40
N ASP A 4 0.35 3.55 -23.63
CA ASP A 4 1.36 3.59 -24.69
C ASP A 4 1.57 4.99 -25.30
N GLN A 5 0.55 5.87 -25.24
CA GLN A 5 0.71 7.27 -25.61
C GLN A 5 1.53 8.03 -24.55
N LEU A 6 1.33 7.72 -23.26
CA LEU A 6 2.10 8.31 -22.16
C LEU A 6 3.59 7.93 -22.22
N LYS A 7 3.91 6.66 -22.55
CA LYS A 7 5.29 6.15 -22.74
C LYS A 7 6.13 6.91 -23.74
N LYS A 8 5.49 7.58 -24.71
CA LYS A 8 6.18 8.36 -25.75
C LYS A 8 6.45 9.80 -25.34
N ILE A 9 5.73 10.30 -24.33
CA ILE A 9 5.71 11.73 -23.96
C ILE A 9 6.45 11.97 -22.64
N LEU A 10 6.43 10.99 -21.73
CA LEU A 10 6.97 11.14 -20.39
C LEU A 10 8.13 10.17 -20.14
N PRO A 11 9.20 10.61 -19.45
CA PRO A 11 10.26 9.70 -19.01
C PRO A 11 9.66 8.57 -18.16
N LEU A 12 10.19 7.34 -18.28
CA LEU A 12 9.62 6.11 -17.70
C LEU A 12 9.34 6.18 -16.18
N ASN A 13 9.97 7.11 -15.46
CA ASN A 13 9.80 7.32 -14.02
C ASN A 13 8.79 8.43 -13.69
N HIS A 14 7.96 8.90 -14.62
CA HIS A 14 6.98 9.93 -14.28
C HIS A 14 5.93 9.40 -13.28
N TYR A 15 5.62 10.16 -12.22
CA TYR A 15 4.68 9.74 -11.16
C TYR A 15 3.31 9.27 -11.67
N LEU A 16 2.88 9.77 -12.83
CA LEU A 16 1.65 9.34 -13.50
C LEU A 16 1.62 7.83 -13.79
N TYR A 17 2.76 7.19 -14.04
CA TYR A 17 2.81 5.73 -14.17
C TYR A 17 2.44 5.03 -12.89
N ALA A 18 2.86 5.54 -11.73
CA ALA A 18 2.47 4.97 -10.44
C ALA A 18 0.96 5.09 -10.21
N VAL A 19 0.36 6.22 -10.57
CA VAL A 19 -1.11 6.42 -10.49
C VAL A 19 -1.84 5.42 -11.40
N ILE A 20 -1.36 5.23 -12.63
CA ILE A 20 -1.97 4.31 -13.58
C ILE A 20 -1.83 2.86 -13.12
N TYR A 21 -0.63 2.46 -12.66
CA TYR A 21 -0.42 1.13 -12.12
C TYR A 21 -1.27 0.86 -10.89
N LYS A 22 -1.45 1.86 -10.01
CA LYS A 22 -2.40 1.74 -8.90
C LYS A 22 -3.81 1.45 -9.40
N HIS A 23 -4.33 2.20 -10.37
CA HIS A 23 -5.68 1.98 -10.89
C HIS A 23 -5.84 0.63 -11.62
N ILE A 24 -4.82 0.17 -12.35
CA ILE A 24 -4.82 -1.17 -12.93
C ILE A 24 -4.85 -2.22 -11.82
N GLY A 25 -4.05 -2.05 -10.78
CA GLY A 25 -4.05 -2.92 -9.61
C GLY A 25 -5.43 -2.98 -8.93
N GLU A 26 -6.07 -1.82 -8.70
CA GLU A 26 -7.43 -1.74 -8.15
C GLU A 26 -8.46 -2.48 -9.02
N ALA A 27 -8.36 -2.36 -10.35
CA ALA A 27 -9.25 -3.09 -11.27
C ALA A 27 -9.10 -4.62 -11.12
N TYR A 28 -7.87 -5.13 -11.07
CA TYR A 28 -7.62 -6.55 -10.80
C TYR A 28 -8.07 -6.98 -9.40
N TRP A 29 -7.87 -6.12 -8.41
CA TRP A 29 -8.28 -6.38 -7.02
C TRP A 29 -9.80 -6.52 -6.92
N LEU A 30 -10.56 -5.62 -7.57
CA LEU A 30 -12.02 -5.71 -7.68
C LEU A 30 -12.48 -6.97 -8.41
N ASN A 31 -11.68 -7.46 -9.37
CA ASN A 31 -11.91 -8.75 -10.04
C ASN A 31 -11.43 -9.96 -9.23
N LYS A 32 -10.97 -9.77 -7.99
CA LYS A 32 -10.40 -10.81 -7.10
C LYS A 32 -9.15 -11.50 -7.65
N GLU A 33 -8.51 -10.91 -8.65
CA GLU A 33 -7.23 -11.38 -9.21
C GLU A 33 -6.06 -10.80 -8.40
N TYR A 34 -5.95 -11.24 -7.14
CA TYR A 34 -5.07 -10.60 -6.16
C TYR A 34 -3.59 -10.63 -6.55
N HIS A 35 -3.08 -11.73 -7.13
CA HIS A 35 -1.68 -11.78 -7.60
C HIS A 35 -1.38 -10.77 -8.72
N CYS A 36 -2.32 -10.57 -9.65
CA CYS A 36 -2.21 -9.54 -10.68
C CYS A 36 -2.24 -8.15 -10.05
N SER A 37 -3.17 -7.90 -9.13
CA SER A 37 -3.26 -6.60 -8.43
C SER A 37 -1.96 -6.26 -7.69
N LEU A 38 -1.39 -7.24 -6.97
CA LEU A 38 -0.15 -7.10 -6.21
C LEU A 38 1.02 -6.70 -7.11
N LYS A 39 1.15 -7.36 -8.28
CA LYS A 39 2.19 -7.03 -9.25
C LYS A 39 2.13 -5.55 -9.67
N TYR A 40 0.95 -5.03 -9.94
CA TYR A 40 0.78 -3.64 -10.36
C TYR A 40 0.96 -2.65 -9.21
N PHE A 41 0.47 -2.97 -8.01
CA PHE A 41 0.74 -2.13 -6.83
C PHE A 41 2.24 -2.07 -6.50
N GLN A 42 2.96 -3.19 -6.62
CA GLN A 42 4.41 -3.21 -6.45
C GLN A 42 5.11 -2.33 -7.50
N GLN A 43 4.71 -2.39 -8.77
CA GLN A 43 5.23 -1.48 -9.81
C GLN A 43 4.98 0.00 -9.48
N ALA A 44 3.80 0.33 -8.93
CA ALA A 44 3.51 1.68 -8.47
C ALA A 44 4.45 2.10 -7.33
N SER A 45 4.66 1.24 -6.33
CA SER A 45 5.56 1.51 -5.21
C SER A 45 7.02 1.68 -5.67
N THR A 46 7.53 0.85 -6.59
CA THR A 46 8.89 0.97 -7.14
C THR A 46 9.14 2.33 -7.76
N ILE A 47 8.16 2.88 -8.49
CA ILE A 47 8.29 4.20 -9.10
C ILE A 47 8.32 5.29 -8.03
N LEU A 48 7.42 5.23 -7.06
CA LEU A 48 7.33 6.22 -5.99
C LEU A 48 8.54 6.17 -5.05
N GLU A 49 9.19 5.02 -4.92
CA GLU A 49 10.43 4.83 -4.16
C GLU A 49 11.69 5.14 -4.96
N SER A 50 11.60 5.40 -6.27
CA SER A 50 12.75 5.56 -7.15
C SER A 50 13.64 6.77 -6.84
N SER A 51 13.13 7.77 -6.12
CA SER A 51 13.90 8.94 -5.66
C SER A 51 13.37 9.51 -4.34
N ASP A 52 14.25 10.18 -3.59
CA ASP A 52 13.86 10.91 -2.37
C ASP A 52 12.84 12.02 -2.64
N GLU A 53 12.94 12.69 -3.79
CA GLU A 53 11.99 13.71 -4.20
C GLU A 53 10.58 13.12 -4.32
N PHE A 54 10.44 11.96 -4.97
CA PHE A 54 9.14 11.31 -5.12
C PHE A 54 8.60 10.78 -3.80
N ARG A 55 9.46 10.15 -2.98
CA ARG A 55 9.06 9.70 -1.64
C ARG A 55 8.50 10.85 -0.81
N THR A 56 9.13 12.02 -0.88
CA THR A 56 8.71 13.20 -0.12
C THR A 56 7.44 13.82 -0.70
N LYS A 57 7.40 14.03 -2.02
CA LYS A 57 6.31 14.73 -2.71
C LYS A 57 5.03 13.91 -2.82
N TYR A 58 5.15 12.59 -2.96
CA TYR A 58 4.04 11.66 -3.16
C TYR A 58 3.91 10.64 -2.03
N ASN A 59 4.35 11.00 -0.81
CA ASN A 59 4.25 10.15 0.38
C ASN A 59 2.82 9.64 0.64
N ILE A 60 1.80 10.47 0.43
CA ILE A 60 0.38 10.09 0.59
C ILE A 60 0.01 9.01 -0.42
N LEU A 61 0.39 9.17 -1.69
CA LEU A 61 0.12 8.17 -2.72
C LEU A 61 0.89 6.87 -2.45
N LEU A 62 2.13 6.96 -1.95
CA LEU A 62 2.92 5.79 -1.58
C LEU A 62 2.31 5.05 -0.37
N ALA A 63 1.81 5.77 0.62
CA ALA A 63 1.09 5.19 1.75
C ALA A 63 -0.18 4.46 1.28
N ASP A 64 -0.97 5.08 0.41
CA ASP A 64 -2.15 4.47 -0.22
C ASP A 64 -1.80 3.17 -0.96
N VAL A 65 -0.70 3.18 -1.73
CA VAL A 65 -0.25 1.98 -2.45
C VAL A 65 0.16 0.88 -1.47
N TYR A 66 0.82 1.19 -0.36
CA TYR A 66 1.17 0.19 0.65
C TYR A 66 -0.04 -0.37 1.40
N GLU A 67 -1.05 0.44 1.68
CA GLU A 67 -2.32 -0.02 2.25
C GLU A 67 -2.99 -1.04 1.30
N LEU A 68 -3.06 -0.73 0.00
CA LEU A 68 -3.58 -1.65 -1.00
C LEU A 68 -2.77 -2.95 -1.10
N ILE A 69 -1.43 -2.87 -1.02
CA ILE A 69 -0.55 -4.03 -0.96
C ILE A 69 -0.84 -4.87 0.28
N ALA A 70 -0.97 -4.24 1.45
CA ALA A 70 -1.23 -4.93 2.72
C ALA A 70 -2.57 -5.65 2.70
N LEU A 71 -3.63 -4.98 2.27
CA LEU A 71 -4.96 -5.56 2.10
C LEU A 71 -4.94 -6.72 1.09
N THR A 72 -4.20 -6.58 0.00
CA THR A 72 -4.05 -7.66 -1.00
C THR A 72 -3.35 -8.88 -0.39
N TYR A 73 -2.28 -8.67 0.37
CA TYR A 73 -1.59 -9.76 1.09
C TYR A 73 -2.49 -10.43 2.13
N PHE A 74 -3.27 -9.64 2.85
CA PHE A 74 -4.25 -10.15 3.81
C PHE A 74 -5.29 -11.05 3.13
N LEU A 75 -5.82 -10.64 1.97
CA LEU A 75 -6.81 -11.42 1.21
C LEU A 75 -6.26 -12.75 0.66
N ILE A 76 -4.97 -12.80 0.31
CA ILE A 76 -4.30 -14.06 -0.07
C ILE A 76 -3.79 -14.84 1.14
N LYS A 77 -4.10 -14.39 2.37
CA LYS A 77 -3.73 -14.99 3.66
C LYS A 77 -2.23 -15.02 3.95
N ASP A 78 -1.47 -14.13 3.30
CA ASP A 78 -0.06 -13.89 3.61
C ASP A 78 0.05 -12.76 4.62
N TYR A 79 -0.31 -13.07 5.86
CA TYR A 79 -0.41 -12.07 6.93
C TYR A 79 0.95 -11.48 7.32
N ARG A 80 2.06 -12.21 7.07
CA ARG A 80 3.42 -11.69 7.36
C ARG A 80 3.76 -10.52 6.45
N GLU A 81 3.53 -10.68 5.15
CA GLU A 81 3.76 -9.61 4.19
C GLU A 81 2.76 -8.46 4.36
N ALA A 82 1.52 -8.76 4.76
CA ALA A 82 0.53 -7.74 5.10
C ALA A 82 1.02 -6.82 6.24
N VAL A 83 1.56 -7.39 7.32
CA VAL A 83 2.16 -6.61 8.42
C VAL A 83 3.31 -5.74 7.94
N LEU A 84 4.20 -6.26 7.10
CA LEU A 84 5.34 -5.50 6.58
C LEU A 84 4.89 -4.31 5.74
N ALA A 85 3.88 -4.49 4.89
CA ALA A 85 3.30 -3.43 4.08
C ALA A 85 2.57 -2.37 4.93
N ASN A 86 1.77 -2.79 5.93
CA ASN A 86 1.12 -1.88 6.87
C ASN A 86 2.13 -1.03 7.65
N LYS A 87 3.22 -1.63 8.13
CA LYS A 87 4.31 -0.88 8.79
C LYS A 87 4.95 0.16 7.88
N LYS A 88 5.09 -0.13 6.58
CA LYS A 88 5.58 0.86 5.59
C LYS A 88 4.58 2.01 5.41
N ALA A 89 3.28 1.71 5.30
CA ALA A 89 2.23 2.72 5.21
C ALA A 89 2.20 3.64 6.44
N ILE A 90 2.27 3.06 7.65
CA ILE A 90 2.30 3.79 8.92
C ILE A 90 3.50 4.73 8.99
N LYS A 91 4.69 4.28 8.57
CA LYS A 91 5.92 5.10 8.57
C LYS A 91 5.83 6.31 7.64
N LEU A 92 5.03 6.23 6.58
CA LEU A 92 4.86 7.30 5.58
C LEU A 92 3.72 8.27 5.94
N ASN A 93 2.75 7.82 6.73
CA ASN A 93 1.66 8.64 7.21
C ASN A 93 2.16 9.60 8.32
N LEU A 94 2.71 10.74 7.89
CA LEU A 94 3.25 11.79 8.76
C LEU A 94 2.22 12.47 9.69
N ASN A 95 0.93 12.16 9.56
CA ASN A 95 -0.11 12.73 10.40
C ASN A 95 -1.01 11.63 10.98
N PRO A 96 -0.86 11.30 12.28
CA PRO A 96 -1.69 10.29 12.95
C PRO A 96 -3.17 10.68 13.00
N LEU A 97 -3.54 11.95 12.79
CA LEU A 97 -4.94 12.38 12.74
C LEU A 97 -5.66 12.03 11.43
N ARG A 98 -4.99 11.35 10.48
CA ARG A 98 -5.64 10.88 9.26
C ARG A 98 -6.34 9.54 9.51
N TYR A 99 -7.61 9.44 9.12
CA TYR A 99 -8.39 8.20 9.12
C TYR A 99 -7.60 6.97 8.61
N ARG A 100 -6.80 7.13 7.54
CA ARG A 100 -6.00 6.05 6.96
C ARG A 100 -4.88 5.54 7.87
N PHE A 101 -4.36 6.36 8.77
CA PHE A 101 -3.38 5.92 9.76
C PHE A 101 -4.01 4.89 10.69
N TYR A 102 -5.16 5.21 11.29
CA TYR A 102 -5.89 4.29 12.17
C TYR A 102 -6.28 3.00 11.46
N GLN A 103 -6.71 3.09 10.19
CA GLN A 103 -7.04 1.90 9.40
C GLN A 103 -5.82 0.99 9.20
N ALA A 104 -4.67 1.54 8.80
CA ALA A 104 -3.44 0.75 8.63
C ALA A 104 -2.94 0.12 9.94
N VAL A 105 -3.11 0.82 11.07
CA VAL A 105 -2.77 0.30 12.41
C VAL A 105 -3.71 -0.85 12.79
N TRP A 106 -5.02 -0.70 12.55
CA TRP A 106 -6.01 -1.75 12.78
C TRP A 106 -5.78 -2.98 11.90
N ASP A 107 -5.54 -2.80 10.60
CA ASP A 107 -5.23 -3.88 9.66
C ASP A 107 -3.94 -4.64 10.06
N CYS A 108 -3.00 -3.94 10.69
CA CYS A 108 -1.81 -4.54 11.28
C CYS A 108 -2.17 -5.45 12.47
N GLY A 109 -3.05 -4.98 13.37
CA GLY A 109 -3.57 -5.76 14.50
C GLY A 109 -4.32 -7.01 14.05
N GLU A 110 -5.20 -6.89 13.04
CA GLU A 110 -5.89 -8.02 12.41
C GLU A 110 -4.88 -9.04 11.85
N SER A 111 -3.87 -8.57 11.12
CA SER A 111 -2.86 -9.45 10.54
C SER A 111 -2.08 -10.23 11.61
N TYR A 112 -1.75 -9.59 12.74
CA TYR A 112 -1.12 -10.25 13.88
C TYR A 112 -2.05 -11.25 14.58
N PHE A 113 -3.33 -10.93 14.69
CA PHE A 113 -4.34 -11.85 15.22
C PHE A 113 -4.40 -13.15 14.40
N TYR A 114 -4.44 -13.05 13.06
CA TYR A 114 -4.41 -14.23 12.19
C TYR A 114 -3.07 -14.99 12.18
N LEU A 115 -1.98 -14.37 12.65
CA LEU A 115 -0.70 -15.04 12.91
C LEU A 115 -0.64 -15.74 14.28
N ASN A 116 -1.69 -15.62 15.11
CA ASN A 116 -1.73 -16.04 16.52
C ASN A 116 -0.71 -15.31 17.42
N ASP A 117 -0.23 -14.15 17.00
CA ASP A 117 0.61 -13.27 17.81
C ASP A 117 -0.29 -12.25 18.52
N PHE A 118 -0.96 -12.73 19.56
CA PHE A 118 -1.98 -11.97 20.27
C PHE A 118 -1.39 -10.78 21.05
N ASP A 119 -0.13 -10.89 21.47
CA ASP A 119 0.57 -9.80 22.17
C ASP A 119 0.73 -8.59 21.24
N GLN A 120 1.20 -8.82 20.01
CA GLN A 120 1.31 -7.75 19.00
C GLN A 120 -0.06 -7.29 18.51
N ALA A 121 -1.03 -8.19 18.32
CA ALA A 121 -2.37 -7.81 17.92
C ALA A 121 -3.00 -6.83 18.92
N TYR A 122 -2.89 -7.14 20.21
CA TYR A 122 -3.38 -6.27 21.29
C TYR A 122 -2.70 -4.90 21.28
N GLU A 123 -1.37 -4.86 21.14
CA GLU A 123 -0.61 -3.60 21.08
C GLU A 123 -1.08 -2.71 19.92
N TYR A 124 -1.31 -3.29 18.74
CA TYR A 124 -1.78 -2.55 17.57
C TYR A 124 -3.24 -2.12 17.69
N TYR A 125 -4.12 -2.94 18.25
CA TYR A 125 -5.50 -2.53 18.50
C TYR A 125 -5.59 -1.39 19.51
N GLN A 126 -4.77 -1.39 20.57
CA GLN A 126 -4.69 -0.25 21.49
C GLN A 126 -4.24 1.02 20.78
N LYS A 127 -3.19 0.94 19.96
CA LYS A 127 -2.71 2.08 19.15
C LYS A 127 -3.74 2.63 18.16
N ALA A 128 -4.72 1.82 17.75
CA ALA A 128 -5.79 2.27 16.87
C ALA A 128 -6.93 2.99 17.62
N LEU A 129 -7.03 2.79 18.94
CA LEU A 129 -8.04 3.40 19.81
C LEU A 129 -7.57 4.69 20.49
N ASP A 130 -6.25 4.83 20.68
CA ASP A 130 -5.59 6.04 21.21
C ASP A 130 -5.48 7.15 20.14
#